data_AF-A0A445FR52-F1
#
_entry.id   AF-A0A445FR52-F1
#
_cell.length_a   1.000
_cell.length_b   1.000
_cell.length_c   1.000
_cell.angle_alpha   90.00
_cell.angle_beta   90.00
_cell.angle_gamma   90.00
#
_symmetry.space_group_name_H-M   'P 1'
#
loop_
_entity.id
_entity.type
_entity.pdbx_description
1 polymer ?
#
loop_
_entity_poly.entity_id
_entity_poly.type
_entity_poly.pdbx_seq_one_letter_code
_entity_poly.pdbx_strand_id
1 'polypeptide(L)'
;MMSMFRTLNQEGGDHQIHCSRERSRTAWKIIQEYLMPFVEKEKYHISKRCRLHPDNDIYRDQEQHKFHTDINEWQCGFCKKSFYEEKHLDQHFDNRHSNLLNLSESQCIADVCGALHCDHEMNSGSKKSKCNPAAAAKNKHLCESLADSCFPVTEGPAASRLHEFFLHQFCDAHSCTGNRKPFSRGRRKKTNVFYIFVSILLVILLLLYYLYIYLYQRGMKRETQVLKRVSQASRKKKPS
;
A
#
# COMPACT_ATOMS: atom_id res chain seq x y z
N MET A 1 -60.99 3.76 -18.06
CA MET A 1 -60.32 2.72 -18.86
C MET A 1 -58.99 2.41 -18.22
N MET A 2 -58.77 1.13 -17.91
CA MET A 2 -57.70 0.61 -17.05
C MET A 2 -56.28 0.84 -17.60
N SER A 3 -55.40 1.15 -16.66
CA SER A 3 -53.94 1.03 -16.73
C SER A 3 -53.51 -0.35 -17.25
N MET A 4 -52.62 -0.38 -18.25
CA MET A 4 -51.81 -1.55 -18.57
C MET A 4 -50.40 -1.33 -18.04
N PHE A 5 -50.16 -1.78 -16.81
CA PHE A 5 -48.83 -2.00 -16.28
C PHE A 5 -48.30 -3.29 -16.91
N ARG A 6 -47.33 -3.20 -17.82
CA ARG A 6 -46.62 -4.38 -18.33
C ARG A 6 -45.62 -4.83 -17.29
N THR A 7 -45.94 -5.91 -16.60
CA THR A 7 -45.04 -6.66 -15.72
C THR A 7 -43.93 -7.27 -16.58
N LEU A 8 -42.72 -6.72 -16.51
CA LEU A 8 -41.52 -7.41 -17.01
C LEU A 8 -41.11 -8.44 -15.97
N ASN A 9 -41.43 -9.70 -16.24
CA ASN A 9 -40.77 -10.84 -15.62
C ASN A 9 -39.29 -10.78 -16.01
N GLN A 10 -38.42 -10.46 -15.06
CA GLN A 10 -36.99 -10.70 -15.18
C GLN A 10 -36.72 -12.13 -14.69
N GLU A 11 -36.72 -13.07 -15.64
CA GLU A 11 -36.11 -14.38 -15.47
C GLU A 11 -34.58 -14.22 -15.30
N GLY A 12 -34.00 -15.11 -14.49
CA GLY A 12 -32.64 -15.06 -13.96
C GLY A 12 -31.57 -14.64 -14.96
N GLY A 13 -31.03 -13.44 -14.77
CA GLY A 13 -29.84 -12.95 -15.44
C GLY A 13 -28.59 -13.46 -14.73
N ASP A 14 -27.73 -14.11 -15.51
CA ASP A 14 -26.31 -14.31 -15.22
C ASP A 14 -25.72 -13.02 -14.63
N HIS A 15 -25.34 -13.03 -13.35
CA HIS A 15 -24.80 -11.85 -12.66
C HIS A 15 -23.37 -11.62 -13.16
N GLN A 16 -23.23 -11.06 -14.36
CA GLN A 16 -21.94 -10.69 -14.90
C GLN A 16 -21.36 -9.56 -14.05
N ILE A 17 -20.34 -9.87 -13.26
CA ILE A 17 -19.67 -8.92 -12.36
C ILE A 17 -18.93 -7.90 -13.22
N HIS A 18 -19.52 -6.72 -13.41
CA HIS A 18 -18.92 -5.63 -14.17
C HIS A 18 -17.97 -4.79 -13.28
N CYS A 19 -16.98 -5.45 -12.66
CA CYS A 19 -15.98 -4.80 -11.81
C CYS A 19 -14.56 -5.08 -12.32
N SER A 20 -13.77 -4.04 -12.56
CA SER A 20 -12.38 -4.21 -12.97
C SER A 20 -11.50 -4.49 -11.76
N ARG A 21 -11.00 -5.73 -11.63
CA ARG A 21 -10.12 -6.16 -10.53
C ARG A 21 -8.86 -5.32 -10.41
N GLU A 22 -8.18 -5.02 -11.52
CA GLU A 22 -6.94 -4.21 -11.52
C GLU A 22 -7.19 -2.78 -10.99
N ARG A 23 -8.29 -2.15 -11.43
CA ARG A 23 -8.68 -0.83 -10.94
C ARG A 23 -9.12 -0.87 -9.47
N SER A 24 -9.82 -1.94 -9.06
CA SER A 24 -10.17 -2.23 -7.66
C SER A 24 -8.92 -2.26 -6.77
N ARG A 25 -7.91 -3.04 -7.19
CA ARG A 25 -6.61 -3.14 -6.51
C ARG A 25 -5.90 -1.79 -6.41
N THR A 26 -5.94 -1.00 -7.47
CA THR A 26 -5.37 0.35 -7.49
C THR A 26 -6.10 1.29 -6.53
N ALA A 27 -7.43 1.34 -6.57
CA ALA A 27 -8.25 2.15 -5.66
C ALA A 27 -7.94 1.78 -4.20
N TRP A 28 -7.89 0.49 -3.90
CA TRP A 28 -7.58 0.03 -2.55
C TRP A 28 -6.16 0.41 -2.11
N LYS A 29 -5.16 0.27 -3.00
CA LYS A 29 -3.79 0.72 -2.74
C LYS A 29 -3.75 2.22 -2.42
N ILE A 30 -4.50 3.05 -3.16
CA ILE A 30 -4.61 4.48 -2.90
C ILE A 30 -5.19 4.75 -1.51
N ILE A 31 -6.29 4.08 -1.16
CA ILE A 31 -6.91 4.20 0.17
C ILE A 31 -5.90 3.85 1.27
N GLN A 32 -5.21 2.72 1.13
CA GLN A 32 -4.22 2.26 2.11
C GLN A 32 -3.02 3.19 2.25
N GLU A 33 -2.50 3.73 1.15
CA GLU A 33 -1.28 4.55 1.17
C GLU A 33 -1.55 6.03 1.49
N TYR A 34 -2.70 6.58 1.07
CA TYR A 34 -3.00 8.00 1.16
C TYR A 34 -4.09 8.36 2.18
N LEU A 35 -5.02 7.46 2.51
CA LEU A 35 -6.14 7.75 3.43
C LEU A 35 -5.96 7.10 4.81
N MET A 36 -5.74 5.79 4.84
CA MET A 36 -5.69 5.01 6.10
C MET A 36 -4.70 5.53 7.15
N PRO A 37 -3.50 6.07 6.81
CA PRO A 37 -2.59 6.60 7.83
C PRO A 37 -3.21 7.73 8.66
N PHE A 38 -4.09 8.52 8.06
CA PHE A 38 -4.79 9.62 8.74
C PHE A 38 -5.99 9.12 9.54
N VAL A 39 -6.74 8.16 8.99
CA VAL A 39 -7.84 7.49 9.70
C VAL A 39 -7.34 6.80 10.98
N GLU A 40 -6.23 6.06 10.88
CA GLU A 40 -5.55 5.41 12.00
C GLU A 40 -5.07 6.43 13.04
N LYS A 41 -4.47 7.55 12.59
CA LYS A 41 -4.00 8.63 13.47
C LYS A 41 -5.14 9.29 14.25
N GLU A 42 -6.27 9.52 13.60
CA GLU A 42 -7.47 10.10 14.21
C GLU A 42 -8.28 9.07 15.00
N LYS A 43 -7.87 7.79 15.00
CA LYS A 43 -8.57 6.65 15.63
C LYS A 43 -10.04 6.57 15.19
N TYR A 44 -10.31 6.92 13.94
CA TYR A 44 -11.66 6.95 13.41
C TYR A 44 -12.06 5.58 12.85
N HIS A 45 -13.30 5.18 13.10
CA HIS A 45 -13.87 3.97 12.53
C HIS A 45 -14.75 4.34 11.33
N ILE A 46 -14.35 3.89 10.14
CA ILE A 46 -15.14 4.09 8.93
C ILE A 46 -16.43 3.28 9.08
N SER A 47 -17.59 3.90 8.81
CA SER A 47 -18.88 3.20 8.84
C SER A 47 -18.98 2.15 7.74
N LYS A 48 -19.64 1.01 8.01
CA LYS A 48 -19.97 0.00 6.98
C LYS A 48 -20.81 0.55 5.83
N ARG A 49 -21.48 1.69 6.02
CA ARG A 49 -22.25 2.37 4.95
C ARG A 49 -21.35 3.13 3.96
N CYS A 50 -20.12 3.44 4.36
CA CYS A 50 -19.15 4.12 3.50
C CYS A 50 -18.63 3.18 2.42
N ARG A 51 -18.59 3.64 1.17
CA ARG A 51 -18.07 2.83 0.05
C ARG A 51 -16.59 2.49 0.16
N LEU A 52 -15.83 3.26 0.94
CA LEU A 52 -14.40 3.05 1.18
C LEU A 52 -14.13 2.07 2.33
N HIS A 53 -15.18 1.50 2.94
CA HIS A 53 -15.02 0.54 4.01
C HIS A 53 -14.33 -0.75 3.49
N PRO A 54 -13.36 -1.33 4.23
CA PRO A 54 -12.64 -2.52 3.79
C PRO A 54 -13.54 -3.70 3.41
N ASP A 55 -14.59 -3.94 4.19
CA ASP A 55 -15.51 -5.07 3.98
C ASP A 55 -16.40 -4.89 2.73
N ASN A 56 -16.47 -3.68 2.18
CA ASN A 56 -17.30 -3.39 1.03
C ASN A 56 -16.58 -3.65 -0.30
N ASP A 57 -15.28 -3.93 -0.32
CA ASP A 57 -14.57 -4.28 -1.55
C ASP A 57 -14.84 -5.74 -1.94
N ILE A 58 -15.53 -5.93 -3.07
CA ILE A 58 -15.90 -7.25 -3.60
C ILE A 58 -14.72 -8.21 -3.73
N TYR A 59 -13.55 -7.73 -4.14
CA TYR A 59 -12.38 -8.58 -4.35
C TYR A 59 -11.49 -8.70 -3.11
N ARG A 60 -11.86 -8.05 -2.00
CA ARG A 60 -11.04 -7.91 -0.80
C ARG A 60 -10.51 -9.25 -0.29
N ASP A 61 -11.43 -10.19 -0.11
CA ASP A 61 -11.12 -11.51 0.44
C ASP A 61 -10.19 -12.30 -0.48
N GLN A 62 -10.45 -12.27 -1.78
CA GLN A 62 -9.60 -12.95 -2.76
C GLN A 62 -8.19 -12.34 -2.84
N GLU A 63 -8.07 -11.01 -2.79
CA GLU A 63 -6.78 -10.33 -2.79
C GLU A 63 -5.98 -10.60 -1.49
N GLN A 64 -6.65 -10.78 -0.35
CA GLN A 64 -6.01 -11.19 0.91
C GLN A 64 -5.54 -12.64 0.90
N HIS A 65 -6.18 -13.48 0.08
CA HIS A 65 -5.83 -14.89 -0.12
C HIS A 65 -4.87 -15.11 -1.30
N LYS A 66 -4.12 -14.08 -1.69
CA LYS A 66 -2.96 -14.22 -2.58
C LYS A 66 -1.69 -14.33 -1.77
N PHE A 67 -0.97 -15.42 -1.97
CA PHE A 67 0.33 -15.61 -1.36
C PHE A 67 1.41 -15.55 -2.44
N HIS A 68 2.37 -14.63 -2.29
CA HIS A 68 3.57 -14.58 -3.12
C HIS A 68 4.70 -15.24 -2.33
N THR A 69 4.98 -16.51 -2.66
CA THR A 69 5.88 -17.35 -1.88
C THR A 69 7.32 -17.24 -2.38
N ASP A 70 7.51 -17.11 -3.69
CA ASP A 70 8.81 -16.93 -4.36
C ASP A 70 8.65 -15.97 -5.55
N ILE A 71 9.76 -15.49 -6.13
CA ILE A 71 9.83 -14.52 -7.22
C ILE A 71 8.79 -14.81 -8.31
N ASN A 72 8.64 -16.07 -8.69
CA ASN A 72 7.70 -16.53 -9.72
C ASN A 72 6.68 -17.54 -9.21
N GLU A 73 6.33 -17.49 -7.92
CA GLU A 73 5.33 -18.41 -7.35
C GLU A 73 4.22 -17.65 -6.62
N TRP A 74 3.05 -17.64 -7.25
CA TRP A 74 1.80 -17.11 -6.74
C TRP A 74 0.87 -18.24 -6.35
N GLN A 75 0.47 -18.31 -5.08
CA GLN A 75 -0.38 -19.38 -4.58
C GLN A 75 -1.77 -18.88 -4.21
N CYS A 76 -2.79 -19.63 -4.64
CA CYS A 76 -4.17 -19.42 -4.23
C CYS A 76 -4.39 -19.85 -2.78
N GLY A 77 -4.89 -18.95 -1.94
CA GLY A 77 -5.11 -19.22 -0.53
C GLY A 77 -6.21 -20.23 -0.22
N PHE A 78 -7.21 -20.36 -1.10
CA PHE A 78 -8.35 -21.26 -0.90
C PHE A 78 -8.05 -22.72 -1.26
N CYS A 79 -7.42 -22.98 -2.41
CA CYS A 79 -7.16 -24.33 -2.91
C CYS A 79 -5.67 -24.71 -2.99
N LYS A 80 -4.76 -23.80 -2.57
CA LYS A 80 -3.31 -24.00 -2.51
C LYS A 80 -2.62 -24.28 -3.85
N LYS A 81 -3.29 -24.06 -4.99
CA LYS A 81 -2.68 -24.14 -6.32
C LYS A 81 -1.71 -22.98 -6.55
N SER A 82 -0.53 -23.31 -7.08
CA SER A 82 0.51 -22.34 -7.45
C SER A 82 0.43 -21.98 -8.94
N PHE A 83 0.83 -20.75 -9.25
CA PHE A 83 0.82 -20.14 -10.57
C PHE A 83 2.12 -19.35 -10.76
N TYR A 84 2.58 -19.27 -12.00
CA TYR A 84 3.82 -18.56 -12.33
C TYR A 84 3.67 -17.02 -12.27
N GLU A 85 2.48 -16.51 -12.59
CA GLU A 85 2.20 -15.06 -12.65
C GLU A 85 0.89 -14.72 -11.93
N GLU A 86 0.82 -13.51 -11.37
CA GLU A 86 -0.37 -12.99 -10.68
C GLU A 86 -1.60 -13.00 -11.59
N LYS A 87 -1.44 -12.68 -12.88
CA LYS A 87 -2.55 -12.64 -13.85
C LYS A 87 -3.25 -14.01 -14.00
N HIS A 88 -2.49 -15.11 -13.90
CA HIS A 88 -3.05 -16.46 -13.99
C HIS A 88 -3.78 -16.84 -12.71
N LEU A 89 -3.30 -16.36 -11.56
CA LEU A 89 -4.00 -16.50 -10.28
C LEU A 89 -5.30 -15.68 -10.26
N ASP A 90 -5.29 -14.46 -10.79
CA ASP A 90 -6.49 -13.62 -10.96
C ASP A 90 -7.54 -14.33 -11.83
N GLN A 91 -7.13 -14.81 -13.00
CA GLN A 91 -8.02 -15.57 -13.88
C GLN A 91 -8.52 -16.87 -13.20
N HIS A 92 -7.70 -17.51 -12.37
CA HIS A 92 -8.13 -18.66 -11.58
C HIS A 92 -9.22 -18.28 -10.56
N PHE A 93 -9.11 -17.15 -9.87
CA PHE A 93 -10.17 -16.67 -8.98
C PHE A 93 -11.47 -16.43 -9.71
N ASP A 94 -11.43 -15.76 -10.87
CA ASP A 94 -12.62 -15.46 -11.67
C ASP A 94 -13.32 -16.74 -12.15
N ASN A 95 -12.56 -17.78 -12.51
CA ASN A 95 -13.11 -19.03 -13.05
C ASN A 95 -13.52 -20.06 -11.98
N ARG A 96 -12.83 -20.11 -10.84
CA ARG A 96 -12.95 -21.21 -9.86
C ARG A 96 -13.43 -20.78 -8.49
N HIS A 97 -13.37 -19.49 -8.18
CA HIS A 97 -13.73 -18.93 -6.88
C HIS A 97 -14.65 -17.70 -6.99
N SER A 98 -15.31 -17.50 -8.14
CA SER A 98 -16.30 -16.43 -8.33
C SER A 98 -17.49 -16.58 -7.37
N ASN A 99 -17.83 -17.81 -6.99
CA ASN A 99 -18.87 -18.12 -6.03
C ASN A 99 -18.56 -17.69 -4.57
N LEU A 100 -17.30 -17.35 -4.27
CA LEU A 100 -16.90 -16.85 -2.93
C LEU A 100 -17.11 -15.33 -2.79
N LEU A 101 -17.53 -14.65 -3.85
CA LEU A 101 -17.77 -13.20 -3.83
C LEU A 101 -19.13 -12.90 -3.17
N ASN A 102 -19.15 -12.03 -2.17
CA ASN A 102 -20.38 -11.59 -1.51
C ASN A 102 -21.06 -10.47 -2.33
N LEU A 103 -21.76 -10.83 -3.40
CA LEU A 103 -22.40 -9.88 -4.31
C LEU A 103 -23.54 -9.07 -3.66
N SER A 104 -24.14 -9.56 -2.57
CA SER A 104 -25.26 -8.89 -1.91
C SER A 104 -24.87 -7.67 -1.08
N GLU A 105 -23.68 -7.70 -0.46
CA GLU A 105 -23.25 -6.68 0.49
C GLU A 105 -22.03 -5.89 -0.01
N SER A 106 -21.23 -6.49 -0.89
CA SER A 106 -20.04 -5.83 -1.42
C SER A 106 -20.33 -4.95 -2.63
N GLN A 107 -19.46 -3.98 -2.85
CA GLN A 107 -19.51 -3.00 -3.92
C GLN A 107 -18.22 -3.05 -4.72
N CYS A 108 -18.29 -2.66 -5.99
CA CYS A 108 -17.10 -2.51 -6.80
C CYS A 108 -16.37 -1.21 -6.41
N ILE A 109 -15.26 -1.32 -5.68
CA ILE A 109 -14.48 -0.14 -5.30
C ILE A 109 -13.80 0.54 -6.52
N ALA A 110 -13.70 -0.15 -7.66
CA ALA A 110 -13.27 0.48 -8.90
C ALA A 110 -14.24 1.61 -9.36
N ASP A 111 -15.50 1.60 -8.90
CA ASP A 111 -16.46 2.66 -9.23
C ASP A 111 -16.08 4.03 -8.64
N VAL A 112 -15.30 4.03 -7.54
CA VAL A 112 -14.78 5.27 -6.94
C VAL A 112 -13.44 5.71 -7.53
N CYS A 113 -12.90 5.01 -8.54
CA CYS A 113 -11.61 5.37 -9.14
C CYS A 113 -11.57 6.76 -9.74
N GLY A 114 -12.70 7.25 -10.26
CA GLY A 114 -12.83 8.62 -10.74
C GLY A 114 -12.54 9.63 -9.63
N ALA A 115 -13.05 9.40 -8.42
CA ALA A 115 -12.81 10.26 -7.26
C ALA A 115 -11.38 10.12 -6.70
N LEU A 116 -10.83 8.90 -6.70
CA LEU A 116 -9.54 8.58 -6.10
C LEU A 116 -8.33 8.78 -7.02
N HIS A 117 -8.52 9.20 -8.27
CA HIS A 117 -7.44 9.36 -9.27
C HIS A 117 -6.69 8.05 -9.59
N CYS A 118 -7.37 6.90 -9.69
CA CYS A 118 -6.70 5.62 -10.03
C CYS A 118 -5.86 5.71 -11.30
N ASP A 119 -6.38 6.38 -12.34
CA ASP A 119 -5.70 6.48 -13.62
C ASP A 119 -4.40 7.27 -13.52
N HIS A 120 -4.27 8.16 -12.51
CA HIS A 120 -3.04 8.88 -12.23
C HIS A 120 -1.94 7.94 -11.69
N GLU A 121 -2.30 7.03 -10.79
CA GLU A 121 -1.38 6.04 -10.22
C GLU A 121 -1.01 4.94 -11.22
N MET A 122 -1.98 4.46 -12.01
CA MET A 122 -1.72 3.42 -13.03
C MET A 122 -0.87 3.94 -14.18
N ASN A 123 -1.07 5.20 -14.59
CA ASN A 123 -0.42 5.79 -15.76
C ASN A 123 0.64 6.84 -15.40
N SER A 124 1.35 6.68 -14.29
CA SER A 124 2.31 7.67 -13.77
C SER A 124 3.50 8.01 -14.71
N GLY A 125 3.55 7.46 -15.93
CA GLY A 125 4.53 7.76 -16.98
C GLY A 125 3.95 8.09 -18.37
N SER A 126 2.63 8.20 -18.54
CA SER A 126 2.04 8.51 -19.85
C SER A 126 1.86 10.02 -20.08
N LYS A 127 1.75 10.43 -21.35
CA LYS A 127 1.44 11.83 -21.72
C LYS A 127 0.06 12.18 -21.18
N LYS A 128 -0.02 13.20 -20.32
CA LYS A 128 -1.29 13.71 -19.79
C LYS A 128 -2.23 14.04 -20.94
N SER A 129 -3.42 13.43 -20.94
CA SER A 129 -4.47 13.79 -21.88
C SER A 129 -5.01 15.19 -21.56
N LYS A 130 -5.62 15.84 -22.56
CA LYS A 130 -6.27 17.13 -22.36
C LYS A 130 -7.40 16.99 -21.34
N CYS A 131 -7.47 17.93 -20.38
CA CYS A 131 -8.51 17.91 -19.34
C CYS A 131 -9.91 17.99 -19.96
N ASN A 132 -10.81 17.13 -19.49
CA ASN A 132 -12.23 17.19 -19.81
C ASN A 132 -13.00 17.82 -18.63
N PRO A 133 -13.56 19.04 -18.80
CA PRO A 133 -14.27 19.74 -17.71
C PRO A 133 -15.47 18.96 -17.16
N ALA A 134 -16.23 18.27 -18.01
CA ALA A 134 -17.39 17.50 -17.57
C ALA A 134 -16.98 16.29 -16.71
N ALA A 135 -15.91 15.59 -17.10
CA ALA A 135 -15.37 14.48 -16.33
C ALA A 135 -14.79 14.95 -14.98
N ALA A 136 -14.07 16.08 -14.98
CA ALA A 136 -13.55 16.67 -13.75
C ALA A 136 -14.68 17.06 -12.78
N ALA A 137 -15.73 17.74 -13.26
CA ALA A 137 -16.88 18.10 -12.44
C ALA A 137 -17.61 16.87 -11.88
N LYS A 138 -17.84 15.84 -12.70
CA LYS A 138 -18.44 14.57 -12.26
C LYS A 138 -17.62 13.91 -11.16
N ASN A 139 -16.32 13.78 -11.37
CA ASN A 139 -15.43 13.13 -10.40
C ASN A 139 -15.29 13.95 -9.11
N LYS A 140 -15.33 15.28 -9.21
CA LYS A 140 -15.36 16.17 -8.05
C LYS A 140 -16.60 15.92 -7.19
N HIS A 141 -17.79 15.92 -7.79
CA HIS A 141 -19.03 15.64 -7.06
C HIS A 141 -19.05 14.24 -6.43
N LEU A 142 -18.56 13.23 -7.17
CA LEU A 142 -18.43 11.89 -6.61
C LEU A 142 -17.49 11.87 -5.40
N CYS A 143 -16.37 12.60 -5.47
CA CYS A 143 -15.40 12.70 -4.39
C CYS A 143 -15.98 13.41 -3.15
N GLU A 144 -16.69 14.52 -3.34
CA GLU A 144 -17.36 15.25 -2.26
C GLU A 144 -18.43 14.38 -1.58
N SER A 145 -19.25 13.67 -2.37
CA SER A 145 -20.25 12.75 -1.82
C SER A 145 -19.63 11.60 -1.01
N LEU A 146 -18.44 11.12 -1.39
CA LEU A 146 -17.68 10.16 -0.58
C LEU A 146 -17.21 10.79 0.74
N ALA A 147 -16.72 12.03 0.72
CA ALA A 147 -16.33 12.73 1.94
C ALA A 147 -17.53 12.90 2.90
N ASP A 148 -18.69 13.30 2.38
CA ASP A 148 -19.92 13.47 3.17
C ASP A 148 -20.41 12.16 3.79
N SER A 149 -20.39 11.07 3.02
CA SER A 149 -20.91 9.77 3.47
C SER A 149 -19.95 8.98 4.36
N CYS A 150 -18.63 9.15 4.17
CA CYS A 150 -17.61 8.42 4.92
C CYS A 150 -17.11 9.17 6.14
N PHE A 151 -17.11 10.50 6.09
CA PHE A 151 -16.61 11.39 7.14
C PHE A 151 -17.61 12.53 7.38
N PRO A 152 -18.83 12.25 7.84
CA PRO A 152 -19.82 13.29 8.08
C PRO A 152 -19.35 14.21 9.22
N VAL A 153 -19.34 15.52 8.97
CA VAL A 153 -18.87 16.53 9.94
C VAL A 153 -19.70 16.55 11.24
N THR A 154 -20.90 15.99 11.21
CA THR A 154 -21.82 15.86 12.36
C THR A 154 -21.39 14.76 13.34
N GLU A 155 -20.55 13.81 12.95
CA GLU A 155 -20.07 12.71 13.80
C GLU A 155 -18.85 13.10 14.66
N GLY A 156 -18.59 14.40 14.80
CA GLY A 156 -17.63 14.96 15.74
C GLY A 156 -16.32 15.45 15.12
N PRO A 157 -15.37 15.89 15.95
CA PRO A 157 -14.20 16.63 15.48
C PRO A 157 -13.21 15.77 14.68
N ALA A 158 -13.12 14.46 14.95
CA ALA A 158 -12.28 13.56 14.18
C ALA A 158 -12.84 13.35 12.76
N ALA A 159 -14.15 13.13 12.63
CA ALA A 159 -14.83 13.04 11.35
C ALA A 159 -14.68 14.34 10.55
N SER A 160 -14.87 15.50 11.20
CA SER A 160 -14.68 16.81 10.56
C SER A 160 -13.26 17.03 10.04
N ARG A 161 -12.22 16.64 10.79
CA ARG A 161 -10.82 16.73 10.33
C ARG A 161 -10.54 15.81 9.14
N LEU A 162 -11.08 14.60 9.16
CA LEU A 162 -10.95 13.64 8.07
C LEU A 162 -11.69 14.08 6.83
N HIS A 163 -12.86 14.70 6.99
CA HIS A 163 -13.64 15.30 5.92
C HIS A 163 -12.82 16.36 5.17
N GLU A 164 -12.33 17.36 5.90
CA GLU A 164 -11.50 18.44 5.34
C GLU A 164 -10.21 17.88 4.69
N PHE A 165 -9.56 16.91 5.37
CA PHE A 165 -8.41 16.22 4.81
C PHE A 165 -8.74 15.53 3.49
N PHE A 166 -9.85 14.80 3.41
CA PHE A 166 -10.24 14.05 2.22
C PHE A 166 -10.51 14.99 1.04
N LEU A 167 -11.21 16.10 1.28
CA LEU A 167 -11.46 17.13 0.25
C LEU A 167 -10.15 17.69 -0.32
N HIS A 168 -9.21 18.07 0.54
CA HIS A 168 -7.92 18.62 0.09
C HIS A 168 -6.99 17.59 -0.56
N GLN A 169 -7.04 16.34 -0.10
CA GLN A 169 -6.17 15.27 -0.58
C GLN A 169 -6.62 14.70 -1.93
N PHE A 170 -7.93 14.57 -2.13
CA PHE A 170 -8.52 13.90 -3.30
C PHE A 170 -9.35 14.83 -4.18
N CYS A 171 -10.25 15.63 -3.60
CA CYS A 171 -11.29 16.32 -4.38
C CYS A 171 -10.82 17.60 -5.05
N ASP A 172 -9.95 18.37 -4.40
CA ASP A 172 -9.40 19.63 -4.89
C ASP A 172 -8.65 19.52 -6.23
N ALA A 173 -8.12 18.35 -6.53
CA ALA A 173 -7.41 18.07 -7.78
C ALA A 173 -8.36 17.82 -8.97
N HIS A 174 -9.67 17.66 -8.73
CA HIS A 174 -10.69 17.56 -9.79
C HIS A 174 -11.08 18.93 -10.35
N SER A 175 -10.09 19.62 -10.91
CA SER A 175 -10.25 20.91 -11.59
C SER A 175 -9.43 20.95 -12.87
N CYS A 176 -10.00 21.48 -13.95
CA CYS A 176 -9.23 21.81 -15.15
C CYS A 176 -8.52 23.17 -15.05
N THR A 177 -8.89 23.98 -14.06
CA THR A 177 -8.27 25.29 -13.80
C THR A 177 -7.44 25.20 -12.52
N GLY A 178 -6.14 25.46 -12.65
CA GLY A 178 -5.18 25.43 -11.55
C GLY A 178 -4.28 24.20 -11.53
N ASN A 179 -3.08 24.37 -10.97
CA ASN A 179 -2.04 23.33 -10.91
C ASN A 179 -2.15 22.47 -9.64
N ARG A 180 -3.36 22.15 -9.18
CA ARG A 180 -3.55 21.32 -7.98
C ARG A 180 -3.24 19.86 -8.31
N LYS A 181 -2.26 19.29 -7.60
CA LYS A 181 -1.85 17.89 -7.78
C LYS A 181 -2.67 17.00 -6.84
N PRO A 182 -3.13 15.82 -7.29
CA PRO A 182 -3.70 14.83 -6.39
C PRO A 182 -2.65 14.43 -5.34
N PHE A 183 -3.12 14.02 -4.17
CA PHE A 183 -2.29 13.53 -3.08
C PHE A 183 -1.27 14.54 -2.53
N SER A 184 -1.68 15.80 -2.38
CA SER A 184 -0.82 16.92 -1.99
C SER A 184 -0.07 16.71 -0.67
N ARG A 185 -0.66 15.98 0.29
CA ARG A 185 -0.03 15.65 1.59
C ARG A 185 0.89 14.41 1.53
N GLY A 186 1.03 13.79 0.35
CA GLY A 186 1.89 12.64 0.10
C GLY A 186 1.33 11.31 0.63
N ARG A 187 2.04 10.23 0.32
CA ARG A 187 1.74 8.86 0.78
C ARG A 187 2.42 8.51 2.09
N ARG A 188 1.94 7.46 2.75
CA ARG A 188 2.66 6.76 3.83
C ARG A 188 4.07 6.42 3.35
N LYS A 189 5.10 6.99 3.99
CA LYS A 189 6.48 6.55 3.75
C LYS A 189 6.64 5.17 4.38
N LYS A 190 6.72 4.13 3.55
CA LYS A 190 7.21 2.81 4.01
C LYS A 190 8.69 2.96 4.30
N THR A 191 9.04 3.29 5.54
CA THR A 191 10.42 3.14 6.02
C THR A 191 10.74 1.66 5.96
N ASN A 192 11.66 1.28 5.08
CA ASN A 192 12.08 -0.10 4.94
C ASN A 192 12.87 -0.49 6.20
N VAL A 193 12.17 -0.99 7.22
CA VAL A 193 12.76 -1.34 8.52
C VAL A 193 13.91 -2.33 8.34
N PHE A 194 13.80 -3.23 7.36
CA PHE A 194 14.87 -4.15 6.99
C PHE A 194 16.15 -3.42 6.55
N TYR A 195 16.03 -2.36 5.73
CA TYR A 195 17.16 -1.53 5.33
C TYR A 195 17.84 -0.85 6.52
N ILE A 196 17.05 -0.36 7.49
CA ILE A 196 17.58 0.22 8.73
C ILE A 196 18.34 -0.85 9.52
N PHE A 197 17.77 -2.05 9.66
CA PHE A 197 18.38 -3.16 10.37
C PHE A 197 19.71 -3.61 9.73
N VAL A 198 19.74 -3.75 8.41
CA VAL A 198 20.94 -4.09 7.64
C VAL A 198 22.00 -3.00 7.79
N SER A 199 21.60 -1.73 7.77
CA SER A 199 22.50 -0.60 7.93
C SER A 199 23.13 -0.56 9.33
N ILE A 200 22.35 -0.81 10.39
CA ILE A 200 22.86 -0.92 11.77
C ILE A 200 23.83 -2.10 11.89
N LEU A 201 23.47 -3.27 11.34
CA LEU A 201 24.32 -4.46 11.37
C LEU A 201 25.69 -4.21 10.70
N LEU A 202 25.69 -3.53 9.55
CA LEU A 202 26.92 -3.13 8.85
C LEU A 202 27.82 -2.24 9.69
N VAL A 203 27.24 -1.24 10.37
CA VAL A 203 28.01 -0.34 11.25
C VAL A 203 28.61 -1.10 12.43
N ILE A 204 27.87 -2.03 13.04
CA ILE A 204 28.37 -2.85 14.14
C ILE A 204 29.53 -3.74 13.67
N LEU A 205 29.40 -4.41 12.52
CA LEU A 205 30.46 -5.24 11.96
C LEU A 205 31.72 -4.43 11.65
N LEU A 206 31.57 -3.21 11.12
CA LEU A 206 32.69 -2.30 10.90
C LEU A 206 33.39 -1.92 12.21
N LEU A 207 32.64 -1.58 13.26
CA LEU A 207 33.21 -1.25 14.56
C LEU A 207 33.99 -2.43 15.15
N LEU A 208 33.44 -3.64 15.07
CA LEU A 208 34.11 -4.86 15.53
C LEU A 208 35.39 -5.15 14.72
N TYR A 209 35.35 -4.94 13.40
CA TYR A 209 36.51 -5.08 12.55
C TYR A 209 37.64 -4.11 12.94
N TYR A 210 37.33 -2.82 13.12
CA TYR A 210 38.32 -1.84 13.55
C TYR A 210 38.83 -2.09 14.97
N LEU A 211 37.97 -2.54 15.89
CA LEU A 211 38.38 -2.95 17.23
C LEU A 211 39.35 -4.14 17.18
N TYR A 212 39.05 -5.14 16.35
CA TYR A 212 39.92 -6.29 16.14
C TYR A 212 41.29 -5.87 15.61
N ILE A 213 41.33 -5.02 14.57
CA ILE A 213 42.59 -4.49 14.03
C ILE A 213 43.36 -3.70 15.10
N TYR A 214 42.67 -2.87 15.90
CA TYR A 214 43.28 -2.13 17.00
C TYR A 214 43.91 -3.06 18.05
N LEU A 215 43.18 -4.09 18.48
CA LEU A 215 43.68 -5.08 19.44
C LEU A 215 44.84 -5.90 18.86
N TYR A 216 44.76 -6.29 17.59
CA TYR A 216 45.82 -7.02 16.90
C TYR A 216 47.11 -6.20 16.81
N GLN A 217 47.02 -4.94 16.37
CA GLN A 217 48.18 -4.04 16.33
C GLN A 217 48.75 -3.76 17.72
N ARG A 218 47.89 -3.59 18.73
CA ARG A 218 48.32 -3.41 20.13
C ARG A 218 49.01 -4.67 20.65
N GLY A 219 48.48 -5.85 20.36
CA GLY A 219 49.05 -7.15 20.71
C GLY A 219 50.43 -7.33 20.11
N MET A 220 50.57 -7.16 18.79
CA MET A 220 51.86 -7.25 18.12
C MET A 220 52.88 -6.26 18.69
N LYS A 221 52.50 -4.99 18.92
CA LYS A 221 53.39 -3.97 19.53
C LYS A 221 53.88 -4.39 20.92
N ARG A 222 53.02 -5.01 21.73
CA ARG A 222 53.38 -5.49 23.08
C ARG A 222 54.36 -6.65 23.00
N GLU A 223 54.14 -7.58 22.07
CA GLU A 223 55.01 -8.73 21.83
C GLU A 223 56.39 -8.31 21.32
N THR A 224 56.45 -7.33 20.39
CA THR A 224 57.73 -6.78 19.92
C THR A 224 58.52 -6.10 21.06
N GLN A 225 57.84 -5.38 21.95
CA GLN A 225 58.47 -4.74 23.11
C GLN A 225 59.01 -5.77 24.12
N VAL A 226 58.29 -6.87 24.35
CA VAL A 226 58.74 -7.96 25.22
C VAL A 226 59.97 -8.68 24.63
N LEU A 227 59.94 -9.04 23.35
CA LEU A 227 61.09 -9.65 22.66
C LEU A 227 62.32 -8.72 22.65
N LYS A 228 62.12 -7.40 22.50
CA LYS A 228 63.20 -6.42 22.59
C LYS A 228 63.79 -6.32 24.01
N ARG A 229 62.98 -6.44 25.06
CA ARG A 229 63.48 -6.51 26.45
C ARG A 229 64.23 -7.82 26.74
N VAL A 230 63.73 -8.96 26.26
CA VAL A 230 64.38 -10.28 26.44
C VAL A 230 65.73 -10.35 25.72
N SER A 231 65.81 -9.84 24.48
CA SER A 231 67.09 -9.76 23.75
C SER A 231 68.11 -8.82 24.41
N GLN A 232 67.66 -7.71 25.01
CA GLN A 232 68.52 -6.81 25.79
C GLN A 232 69.00 -7.45 27.11
N ALA A 233 68.16 -8.27 27.76
CA ALA A 233 68.55 -9.04 28.94
C ALA A 233 69.58 -10.14 28.61
N SER A 234 69.41 -10.84 27.47
CA SER A 234 70.37 -11.83 26.97
C SER A 234 71.73 -11.24 26.56
N ARG A 235 71.79 -9.94 26.21
CA ARG A 235 73.05 -9.22 25.89
C ARG A 235 73.81 -8.69 27.11
N LYS A 236 73.30 -8.81 28.33
CA LYS A 236 74.07 -8.48 29.54
C LYS A 236 75.00 -9.64 29.91
N LYS A 237 76.30 -9.34 29.95
CA LYS A 237 77.48 -10.22 29.91
C LYS A 237 77.55 -11.30 31.00
N LYS A 238 78.13 -12.46 30.63
CA LYS A 238 78.83 -13.40 31.53
C LYS A 238 79.96 -12.65 32.27
N PRO A 239 80.08 -12.73 33.60
CA PRO A 239 81.27 -12.24 34.30
C PRO A 239 82.48 -13.13 33.94
N SER A 240 83.66 -12.49 33.85
CA SER A 240 84.97 -13.17 33.83
C SER A 240 85.24 -13.89 35.14
#